data_AF-A0A9D8EVB2-F1
#
_entry.id   AF-A0A9D8EVB2-F1
#
_cell.length_a   1.000
_cell.length_b   1.000
_cell.length_c   1.000
_cell.angle_alpha   90.00
_cell.angle_beta   90.00
_cell.angle_gamma   90.00
#
_symmetry.space_group_name_H-M   'P 1'
#
loop_
_entity.id
_entity.type
_entity.pdbx_description
1 polymer ?
#
loop_
_entity_poly.entity_id
_entity_poly.type
_entity_poly.pdbx_seq_one_letter_code
_entity_poly.pdbx_strand_id
1 'polypeptide(L)'
;MTAVREALAAALPYPEADAKGAVPVNDSTEALWMVRYPAAGEKLTIEVSANPLNEVVQLRATRAMAQIDLNIQAAQRRATMQYENAVAEAKRTGRSQDVDGVTLSDEGIAGERIDAESHVTIDVLFNERDYRFGVPGAQEPTRLPAFTYPNGVALMVPAHPYRGDGGAERFAESQRLVFMGRIGEPRVSKQPDDVWNVTAAAIPQTTTGLHGLVLRIRGNNELVTEIVAKTDWARLLELLK
;
A
#
# COMPACT_ATOMS: atom_id res chain seq x y z
N MET A 1 -7.40 -7.10 19.77
CA MET A 1 -7.20 -7.71 18.44
C MET A 1 -8.27 -8.69 18.04
N THR A 2 -8.65 -9.66 18.89
CA THR A 2 -9.70 -10.64 18.57
C THR A 2 -10.96 -9.99 17.98
N ALA A 3 -11.49 -8.96 18.64
CA ALA A 3 -12.69 -8.28 18.15
C ALA A 3 -12.51 -7.54 16.81
N VAL A 4 -11.30 -7.04 16.50
CA VAL A 4 -10.99 -6.47 15.18
C VAL A 4 -10.94 -7.56 14.12
N ARG A 5 -10.33 -8.72 14.43
CA ARG A 5 -10.33 -9.87 13.52
C ARG A 5 -11.75 -10.35 13.23
N GLU A 6 -12.59 -10.42 14.25
CA GLU A 6 -14.00 -10.81 14.10
C GLU A 6 -14.79 -9.82 13.24
N ALA A 7 -14.56 -8.51 13.39
CA ALA A 7 -15.20 -7.50 12.56
C ALA A 7 -14.72 -7.52 11.10
N LEU A 8 -13.48 -7.96 10.87
CA LEU A 8 -12.90 -8.14 9.53
C LEU A 8 -13.17 -9.53 8.95
N ALA A 9 -13.76 -10.47 9.68
CA ALA A 9 -13.87 -11.87 9.26
C ALA A 9 -14.62 -12.04 7.94
N ALA A 10 -15.71 -11.28 7.72
CA ALA A 10 -16.46 -11.30 6.47
C ALA A 10 -15.67 -10.68 5.29
N ALA A 11 -14.77 -9.75 5.58
CA ALA A 11 -13.90 -9.09 4.61
C ALA A 11 -12.64 -9.89 4.29
N LEU A 12 -12.24 -10.79 5.18
CA LEU A 12 -11.04 -11.63 5.07
C LEU A 12 -11.40 -13.12 5.11
N PRO A 13 -12.21 -13.64 4.16
CA PRO A 13 -12.60 -15.06 4.11
C PRO A 13 -11.48 -15.94 3.54
N TYR A 14 -10.22 -15.59 3.82
CA TYR A 14 -9.04 -16.20 3.21
C TYR A 14 -8.41 -17.19 4.19
N PRO A 15 -7.79 -18.28 3.69
CA PRO A 15 -7.04 -19.18 4.55
C PRO A 15 -5.88 -18.44 5.22
N GLU A 16 -5.61 -18.80 6.48
CA GLU A 16 -4.43 -18.28 7.17
C GLU A 16 -3.15 -18.77 6.51
N ALA A 17 -2.12 -17.92 6.45
CA ALA A 17 -0.80 -18.32 6.02
C ALA A 17 -0.13 -19.19 7.07
N ASP A 18 0.80 -20.05 6.65
CA ASP A 18 1.63 -20.87 7.52
C ASP A 18 2.54 -20.00 8.42
N ALA A 19 3.27 -20.65 9.33
CA ALA A 19 4.15 -19.94 10.26
C ALA A 19 5.26 -19.11 9.57
N LYS A 20 5.56 -19.38 8.28
CA LYS A 20 6.54 -18.64 7.49
C LYS A 20 5.89 -17.54 6.64
N GLY A 21 4.57 -17.46 6.58
CA GLY A 21 3.83 -16.55 5.70
C GLY A 21 3.96 -16.91 4.21
N ALA A 22 4.40 -18.12 3.89
CA ALA A 22 4.80 -18.51 2.54
C ALA A 22 3.68 -19.16 1.74
N VAL A 23 2.82 -19.93 2.39
CA VAL A 23 1.70 -20.66 1.76
C VAL A 23 0.50 -20.70 2.71
N PRO A 24 -0.72 -20.97 2.21
CA PRO A 24 -1.86 -21.24 3.07
C PRO A 24 -1.63 -22.45 3.98
N VAL A 25 -2.05 -22.37 5.24
CA VAL A 25 -1.94 -23.46 6.24
C VAL A 25 -2.71 -24.73 5.83
N ASN A 26 -3.70 -24.59 4.96
CA ASN A 26 -4.53 -25.67 4.45
C ASN A 26 -4.13 -26.16 3.05
N ASP A 27 -2.98 -25.71 2.54
CA ASP A 27 -2.48 -26.02 1.19
C ASP A 27 -3.49 -25.72 0.05
N SER A 28 -4.46 -24.82 0.28
CA SER A 28 -5.47 -24.51 -0.72
C SER A 28 -4.82 -23.89 -1.96
N THR A 29 -5.13 -24.46 -3.12
CA THR A 29 -4.77 -23.90 -4.44
C THR A 29 -5.88 -23.03 -5.02
N GLU A 30 -7.10 -23.10 -4.45
CA GLU A 30 -8.29 -22.41 -4.99
C GLU A 30 -8.36 -20.94 -4.57
N ALA A 31 -8.00 -20.63 -3.33
CA ALA A 31 -8.06 -19.27 -2.81
C ALA A 31 -7.05 -18.36 -3.51
N LEU A 32 -7.49 -17.20 -4.00
CA LEU A 32 -6.60 -16.21 -4.64
C LEU A 32 -5.67 -15.52 -3.64
N TRP A 33 -6.16 -15.34 -2.41
CA TRP A 33 -5.48 -14.62 -1.35
C TRP A 33 -5.30 -15.52 -0.13
N MET A 34 -4.32 -15.19 0.70
CA MET A 34 -4.13 -15.73 2.05
C MET A 34 -3.97 -14.58 3.04
N VAL A 35 -4.28 -14.83 4.31
CA VAL A 35 -4.19 -13.82 5.36
C VAL A 35 -3.17 -14.23 6.42
N ARG A 36 -2.33 -13.30 6.84
CA ARG A 36 -1.46 -13.47 8.01
C ARG A 36 -1.86 -12.46 9.06
N TYR A 37 -2.22 -12.98 10.23
CA TYR A 37 -2.50 -12.14 11.38
C TYR A 37 -1.23 -11.89 12.20
N PRO A 38 -1.14 -10.75 12.91
CA PRO A 38 0.04 -10.44 13.70
C PRO A 38 0.17 -11.41 14.88
N ALA A 39 1.40 -11.83 15.17
CA ALA A 39 1.70 -12.61 16.36
C ALA A 39 1.59 -11.75 17.63
N ALA A 40 1.55 -12.40 18.79
CA ALA A 40 1.51 -11.69 20.07
C ALA A 40 2.79 -10.84 20.25
N GLY A 41 2.62 -9.55 20.54
CA GLY A 41 3.73 -8.60 20.71
C GLY A 41 4.23 -7.94 19.43
N GLU A 42 3.72 -8.32 18.26
CA GLU A 42 3.98 -7.61 17.00
C GLU A 42 3.10 -6.37 16.87
N LYS A 43 3.46 -5.48 15.93
CA LYS A 43 2.57 -4.41 15.51
C LYS A 43 1.25 -5.00 15.02
N LEU A 44 0.16 -4.28 15.24
CA LEU A 44 -1.18 -4.73 14.91
C LEU A 44 -1.45 -4.58 13.40
N THR A 45 -0.69 -5.29 12.60
CA THR A 45 -0.75 -5.28 11.13
C THR A 45 -1.25 -6.63 10.66
N ILE A 46 -2.36 -6.63 9.91
CA ILE A 46 -2.86 -7.82 9.21
C ILE A 46 -2.36 -7.73 7.77
N GLU A 47 -1.74 -8.80 7.29
CA GLU A 47 -1.21 -8.88 5.93
C GLU A 47 -2.12 -9.80 5.11
N VAL A 48 -2.53 -9.36 3.93
CA VAL A 48 -3.23 -10.18 2.94
C VAL A 48 -2.34 -10.24 1.72
N SER A 49 -1.95 -11.43 1.29
CA SER A 49 -1.02 -11.62 0.18
C SER A 49 -1.56 -12.60 -0.84
N ALA A 50 -1.11 -12.47 -2.08
CA ALA A 50 -1.48 -13.39 -3.15
C ALA A 50 -1.02 -14.81 -2.80
N ASN A 51 -1.89 -15.80 -2.99
CA ASN A 51 -1.58 -17.20 -2.73
C ASN A 51 -0.65 -17.76 -3.83
N PRO A 52 0.59 -18.14 -3.52
CA PRO A 52 1.52 -18.62 -4.54
C PRO A 52 1.17 -20.03 -5.06
N LEU A 53 0.28 -20.76 -4.40
CA LEU A 53 -0.20 -22.08 -4.85
C LEU A 53 -1.34 -21.97 -5.89
N ASN A 54 -1.92 -20.78 -6.06
CA ASN A 54 -3.02 -20.58 -6.99
C ASN A 54 -2.52 -20.37 -8.43
N GLU A 55 -3.10 -21.11 -9.37
CA GLU A 55 -2.68 -21.08 -10.78
C GLU A 55 -2.83 -19.70 -11.43
N VAL A 56 -3.89 -18.96 -11.09
CA VAL A 56 -4.11 -17.60 -11.62
C VAL A 56 -3.04 -16.65 -11.11
N VAL A 57 -2.66 -16.76 -9.83
CA VAL A 57 -1.56 -15.98 -9.24
C VAL A 57 -0.23 -16.32 -9.91
N GLN A 58 0.09 -17.61 -10.07
CA GLN A 58 1.32 -18.05 -10.72
C GLN A 58 1.41 -17.55 -12.17
N LEU A 59 0.31 -17.62 -12.92
CA LEU A 59 0.25 -17.11 -14.29
C LEU A 59 0.44 -15.59 -14.33
N ARG A 60 -0.17 -14.85 -13.41
CA ARG A 60 0.03 -13.40 -13.27
C ARG A 60 1.48 -13.06 -12.93
N ALA A 61 2.08 -13.74 -11.96
CA ALA A 61 3.48 -13.57 -11.59
C ALA A 61 4.43 -13.86 -12.76
N THR A 62 4.16 -14.92 -13.53
CA THR A 62 4.94 -15.26 -14.74
C THR A 62 4.85 -14.15 -15.79
N ARG A 63 3.64 -13.62 -16.05
CA ARG A 63 3.45 -12.51 -17.00
C ARG A 63 4.13 -11.23 -16.52
N ALA A 64 4.06 -10.96 -15.22
CA ALA A 64 4.69 -9.82 -14.58
C ALA A 64 6.22 -9.89 -14.72
N MET A 65 6.83 -11.06 -14.46
CA MET A 65 8.26 -11.30 -14.68
C MET A 65 8.67 -11.09 -16.14
N ALA A 66 7.89 -11.62 -17.09
CA ALA A 66 8.17 -11.40 -18.51
C ALA A 66 8.12 -9.92 -18.90
N GLN A 67 7.21 -9.13 -18.31
CA GLN A 67 7.14 -7.69 -18.53
C GLN A 67 8.35 -6.96 -17.93
N ILE A 68 8.80 -7.37 -16.74
CA ILE A 68 10.02 -6.84 -16.12
C ILE A 68 11.23 -7.12 -17.03
N ASP A 69 11.38 -8.35 -17.53
CA ASP A 69 12.47 -8.72 -18.44
C ASP A 69 12.47 -7.88 -19.73
N LEU A 70 11.29 -7.65 -20.32
CA LEU A 70 11.15 -6.80 -21.50
C LEU A 70 11.57 -5.36 -21.21
N ASN A 71 11.20 -4.82 -20.04
CA ASN A 71 11.59 -3.49 -19.62
C ASN A 71 13.11 -3.40 -19.40
N ILE A 72 13.72 -4.40 -18.76
CA ILE A 72 15.17 -4.50 -18.56
C ILE A 72 15.89 -4.52 -19.92
N GLN A 73 15.46 -5.36 -20.86
CA GLN A 73 16.08 -5.43 -22.19
C GLN A 73 15.90 -4.13 -22.99
N ALA A 74 14.77 -3.44 -22.84
CA ALA A 74 14.55 -2.14 -23.46
C ALA A 74 15.46 -1.07 -22.86
N ALA A 75 15.61 -1.04 -21.53
CA ALA A 75 16.50 -0.12 -20.82
C ALA A 75 17.97 -0.36 -21.21
N GLN A 76 18.42 -1.62 -21.24
CA GLN A 76 19.76 -1.98 -21.68
C GLN A 76 20.04 -1.54 -23.12
N ARG A 77 19.09 -1.76 -24.05
CA ARG A 77 19.24 -1.28 -25.44
C ARG A 77 19.34 0.24 -25.53
N ARG A 78 18.52 0.99 -24.78
CA ARG A 78 18.61 2.45 -24.71
C ARG A 78 19.95 2.91 -24.15
N ALA A 79 20.43 2.27 -23.09
CA ALA A 79 21.73 2.57 -22.48
C ALA A 79 22.89 2.34 -23.47
N THR A 80 22.89 1.22 -24.20
CA THR A 80 23.90 0.95 -25.22
C THR A 80 23.88 2.01 -26.32
N MET A 81 22.71 2.38 -26.84
CA MET A 81 22.61 3.43 -27.86
C MET A 81 23.08 4.80 -27.37
N GLN A 82 22.75 5.18 -26.14
CA GLN A 82 23.22 6.43 -25.56
C GLN A 82 24.74 6.45 -25.36
N TYR A 83 25.29 5.33 -24.88
CA TYR A 83 26.73 5.16 -24.77
C TYR A 83 27.41 5.26 -26.15
N GLU A 84 26.90 4.57 -27.17
CA GLU A 84 27.43 4.62 -28.54
C GLU A 84 27.37 6.04 -29.12
N ASN A 85 26.26 6.75 -28.91
CA ASN A 85 26.11 8.14 -29.34
C ASN A 85 27.09 9.06 -28.62
N ALA A 86 27.25 8.91 -27.30
CA ALA A 86 28.20 9.70 -26.52
C ALA A 86 29.65 9.43 -26.94
N VAL A 87 30.00 8.16 -27.21
CA VAL A 87 31.33 7.78 -27.72
C VAL A 87 31.56 8.35 -29.13
N ALA A 88 30.56 8.29 -30.02
CA ALA A 88 30.66 8.85 -31.37
C ALA A 88 30.80 10.38 -31.33
N GLU A 89 30.06 11.05 -30.45
CA GLU A 89 30.11 12.50 -30.29
C GLU A 89 31.41 12.96 -29.62
N ALA A 90 31.92 12.21 -28.63
CA ALA A 90 33.23 12.45 -28.03
C ALA A 90 34.36 12.27 -29.05
N LYS A 91 34.29 11.24 -29.91
CA LYS A 91 35.23 11.07 -31.03
C LYS A 91 35.18 12.23 -32.02
N ARG A 92 33.99 12.78 -32.28
CA ARG A 92 33.79 13.90 -33.21
C ARG A 92 34.27 15.25 -32.66
N THR A 93 34.09 15.49 -31.37
CA THR A 93 34.25 16.83 -30.77
C THR A 93 35.44 16.94 -29.82
N GLY A 94 36.07 15.82 -29.45
CA GLY A 94 37.20 15.78 -28.53
C GLY A 94 36.86 16.12 -27.07
N ARG A 95 35.57 16.31 -26.75
CA ARG A 95 35.08 16.59 -25.40
C ARG A 95 34.23 15.42 -24.93
N SER A 96 34.50 14.92 -23.72
CA SER A 96 33.63 13.95 -23.06
C SER A 96 32.30 14.64 -22.76
N GLN A 97 31.18 14.05 -23.21
CA GLN A 97 29.88 14.38 -22.64
C GLN A 97 29.68 13.54 -21.38
N ASP A 98 29.06 14.14 -20.37
CA ASP A 98 28.50 13.39 -19.25
C ASP A 98 27.36 12.54 -19.80
N VAL A 99 27.56 11.23 -19.78
CA VAL A 99 26.49 10.27 -20.06
C VAL A 99 25.59 10.29 -18.83
N ASP A 100 24.42 10.90 -18.97
CA ASP A 100 23.39 10.81 -17.95
C ASP A 100 23.06 9.31 -17.79
N GLY A 101 23.37 8.75 -16.63
CA GLY A 101 23.21 7.32 -16.41
C GLY A 101 21.74 6.96 -16.59
N VAL A 102 21.44 5.97 -17.44
CA VAL A 102 20.08 5.40 -17.49
C VAL A 102 19.83 4.75 -16.13
N THR A 103 19.10 5.45 -15.27
CA THR A 103 18.64 4.89 -14.01
C THR A 103 17.59 3.83 -14.31
N LEU A 104 17.54 2.77 -13.50
CA LEU A 104 16.58 1.66 -13.59
C LEU A 104 15.13 2.09 -13.25
N SER A 105 14.76 3.35 -13.49
CA SER A 105 13.50 3.97 -13.08
C SER A 105 12.28 3.27 -13.71
N ASP A 106 12.40 2.82 -14.96
CA ASP A 106 11.32 2.09 -15.66
C ASP A 106 11.10 0.67 -15.09
N GLU A 107 12.14 0.02 -14.54
CA GLU A 107 12.04 -1.25 -13.82
C GLU A 107 11.38 -1.04 -12.46
N GLY A 108 11.81 0.03 -11.75
CA GLY A 108 11.34 0.40 -10.43
C GLY A 108 9.83 0.55 -10.36
N ILE A 109 9.23 1.36 -11.25
CA ILE A 109 7.77 1.56 -11.26
C ILE A 109 7.00 0.27 -11.53
N ALA A 110 7.45 -0.54 -12.51
CA ALA A 110 6.74 -1.77 -12.86
C ALA A 110 6.78 -2.77 -11.71
N GLY A 111 7.95 -2.95 -11.09
CA GLY A 111 8.13 -3.79 -9.90
C GLY A 111 7.30 -3.30 -8.71
N GLU A 112 7.38 -2.01 -8.38
CA GLU A 112 6.60 -1.38 -7.30
C GLU A 112 5.08 -1.54 -7.52
N ARG A 113 4.63 -1.42 -8.77
CA ARG A 113 3.22 -1.65 -9.12
C ARG A 113 2.80 -3.09 -8.94
N ILE A 114 3.59 -4.05 -9.42
CA ILE A 114 3.30 -5.49 -9.28
C ILE A 114 3.24 -5.86 -7.79
N ASP A 115 4.20 -5.35 -7.01
CA ASP A 115 4.22 -5.56 -5.57
C ASP A 115 2.95 -5.00 -4.92
N ALA A 116 2.61 -3.73 -5.17
CA ALA A 116 1.40 -3.08 -4.68
C ALA A 116 0.11 -3.81 -5.09
N GLU A 117 0.08 -4.48 -6.25
CA GLU A 117 -1.07 -5.25 -6.71
C GLU A 117 -1.13 -6.68 -6.10
N SER A 118 -0.07 -7.15 -5.46
CA SER A 118 0.06 -8.52 -4.92
C SER A 118 -0.20 -8.67 -3.42
N HIS A 119 -0.33 -7.55 -2.70
CA HIS A 119 -0.54 -7.56 -1.26
C HIS A 119 -1.48 -6.44 -0.80
N VAL A 120 -2.01 -6.59 0.41
CA VAL A 120 -2.68 -5.56 1.18
C VAL A 120 -2.22 -5.63 2.63
N THR A 121 -1.90 -4.48 3.22
CA THR A 121 -1.62 -4.34 4.65
C THR A 121 -2.74 -3.56 5.34
N ILE A 122 -3.15 -4.03 6.52
CA ILE A 122 -4.14 -3.38 7.39
C ILE A 122 -3.46 -3.08 8.71
N ASP A 123 -2.99 -1.85 8.89
CA ASP A 123 -2.43 -1.39 10.16
C ASP A 123 -3.57 -0.88 11.05
N VAL A 124 -3.62 -1.38 12.29
CA VAL A 124 -4.62 -1.04 13.30
C VAL A 124 -3.94 -0.23 14.40
N LEU A 125 -4.41 1.00 14.64
CA LEU A 125 -3.89 1.87 15.69
C LEU A 125 -4.99 2.19 16.70
N PHE A 126 -4.66 2.15 17.99
CA PHE A 126 -5.61 2.35 19.08
C PHE A 126 -5.13 3.45 20.02
N ASN A 127 -6.02 4.38 20.36
CA ASN A 127 -5.81 5.39 21.40
C ASN A 127 -4.46 6.13 21.31
N GLU A 128 -3.92 6.30 20.11
CA GLU A 128 -2.69 7.08 19.92
C GLU A 128 -2.95 8.53 20.30
N ARG A 129 -1.95 9.19 20.89
CA ARG A 129 -2.06 10.61 21.24
C ARG A 129 -2.25 11.49 20.00
N ASP A 130 -1.46 11.22 18.96
CA ASP A 130 -1.48 11.91 17.69
C ASP A 130 -1.31 10.88 16.57
N TYR A 131 -2.23 10.87 15.61
CA TYR A 131 -2.14 10.06 14.41
C TYR A 131 -1.44 10.88 13.32
N ARG A 132 -0.39 10.31 12.72
CA ARG A 132 0.37 10.94 11.63
C ARG A 132 0.71 9.91 10.58
N PHE A 133 0.36 10.20 9.34
CA PHE A 133 0.61 9.33 8.20
C PHE A 133 1.24 10.13 7.06
N GLY A 134 2.41 9.69 6.62
CA GLY A 134 2.96 10.08 5.32
C GLY A 134 2.28 9.26 4.22
N VAL A 135 1.66 9.96 3.27
CA VAL A 135 1.02 9.37 2.10
C VAL A 135 1.81 9.84 0.87
N PRO A 136 2.63 8.97 0.28
CA PRO A 136 3.36 9.32 -0.94
C PRO A 136 2.37 9.58 -2.06
N GLY A 137 2.61 10.61 -2.87
CA GLY A 137 1.82 10.83 -4.06
C GLY A 137 1.72 12.26 -4.54
N ALA A 138 1.47 12.40 -5.83
CA ALA A 138 1.12 13.67 -6.45
C ALA A 138 -0.32 14.10 -6.15
N GLN A 139 -1.17 13.18 -5.68
CA GLN A 139 -2.61 13.42 -5.46
C GLN A 139 -2.94 13.65 -3.98
N GLU A 140 -3.73 14.68 -3.71
CA GLU A 140 -4.23 14.97 -2.37
C GLU A 140 -5.21 13.89 -1.88
N PRO A 141 -5.04 13.37 -0.65
CA PRO A 141 -6.01 12.50 -0.01
C PRO A 141 -7.42 13.07 -0.05
N THR A 142 -8.30 12.35 -0.74
CA THR A 142 -9.68 12.76 -0.94
C THR A 142 -10.52 12.25 0.22
N ARG A 143 -11.27 13.15 0.86
CA ARG A 143 -12.27 12.77 1.84
C ARG A 143 -13.41 12.05 1.14
N LEU A 144 -13.71 10.84 1.59
CA LEU A 144 -14.88 10.15 1.08
C LEU A 144 -16.14 10.85 1.63
N PRO A 145 -17.14 11.13 0.77
CA PRO A 145 -18.40 11.68 1.24
C PRO A 145 -18.92 10.79 2.36
N ALA A 146 -19.57 11.39 3.37
CA ALA A 146 -20.07 10.69 4.55
C ALA A 146 -20.97 9.53 4.11
N PHE A 147 -20.38 8.34 4.00
CA PHE A 147 -21.03 7.09 3.65
C PHE A 147 -20.50 6.00 4.57
N THR A 148 -21.42 5.15 5.00
CA THR A 148 -21.23 3.87 5.71
C THR A 148 -20.88 3.91 7.21
N TYR A 149 -20.31 4.98 7.79
CA TYR A 149 -19.80 4.94 9.18
C TYR A 149 -20.41 6.00 10.11
N PRO A 150 -21.28 5.63 11.08
CA PRO A 150 -21.66 6.52 12.16
C PRO A 150 -20.41 7.00 12.92
N ASN A 151 -20.18 8.32 13.00
CA ASN A 151 -19.05 8.94 13.73
C ASN A 151 -17.64 8.57 13.23
N GLY A 152 -17.48 8.24 11.94
CA GLY A 152 -16.17 7.99 11.32
C GLY A 152 -15.85 8.95 10.17
N VAL A 153 -14.56 9.20 9.91
CA VAL A 153 -14.08 9.92 8.72
C VAL A 153 -13.12 9.01 7.96
N ALA A 154 -13.34 8.89 6.64
CA ALA A 154 -12.46 8.12 5.77
C ALA A 154 -11.80 9.01 4.70
N LEU A 155 -10.50 8.80 4.49
CA LEU A 155 -9.73 9.37 3.39
C LEU A 155 -9.29 8.26 2.44
N MET A 156 -9.22 8.58 1.15
CA MET A 156 -8.78 7.68 0.10
C MET A 156 -7.71 8.35 -0.76
N VAL A 157 -6.71 7.55 -1.15
CA VAL A 157 -5.78 7.85 -2.24
C VAL A 157 -5.80 6.66 -3.18
N PRO A 158 -6.17 6.84 -4.45
CA PRO A 158 -6.09 5.75 -5.43
C PRO A 158 -4.63 5.44 -5.75
N ALA A 159 -4.35 4.22 -6.22
CA ALA A 159 -3.02 3.88 -6.70
C ALA A 159 -2.64 4.75 -7.91
N HIS A 160 -1.43 5.30 -7.93
CA HIS A 160 -0.98 6.20 -9.00
C HIS A 160 0.55 6.27 -9.08
N PRO A 161 1.11 6.51 -10.27
CA PRO A 161 2.51 6.88 -10.39
C PRO A 161 2.72 8.31 -9.88
N TYR A 162 3.89 8.58 -9.30
CA TYR A 162 4.31 9.90 -8.86
C TYR A 162 5.83 10.06 -9.00
N ARG A 163 6.32 11.29 -8.89
CA ARG A 163 7.76 11.57 -8.91
C ARG A 163 8.24 11.76 -7.48
N GLY A 164 9.14 10.91 -7.01
CA GLY A 164 9.70 10.98 -5.67
C GLY A 164 10.86 11.97 -5.56
N ASP A 165 11.45 12.01 -4.38
CA ASP A 165 12.68 12.76 -4.11
C ASP A 165 13.80 12.38 -5.10
N GLY A 166 14.56 13.38 -5.56
CA GLY A 166 15.58 13.22 -6.60
C GLY A 166 15.04 13.04 -8.03
N GLY A 167 13.73 13.19 -8.26
CA GLY A 167 13.14 13.16 -9.60
C GLY A 167 12.86 11.76 -10.16
N ALA A 168 13.08 10.72 -9.36
CA ALA A 168 12.82 9.34 -9.74
C ALA A 168 11.31 9.06 -9.80
N GLU A 169 10.90 8.34 -10.84
CA GLU A 169 9.54 7.87 -11.01
C GLU A 169 9.25 6.69 -10.06
N ARG A 170 8.12 6.75 -9.35
CA ARG A 170 7.68 5.79 -8.33
C ARG A 170 6.20 5.44 -8.46
N PHE A 171 5.78 4.35 -7.85
CA PHE A 171 4.38 3.93 -7.77
C PHE A 171 3.87 3.95 -6.34
N ALA A 172 2.79 4.70 -6.11
CA ALA A 172 2.07 4.70 -4.84
C ALA A 172 0.92 3.69 -4.90
N GLU A 173 0.88 2.78 -3.94
CA GLU A 173 -0.22 1.84 -3.72
C GLU A 173 -1.53 2.56 -3.34
N SER A 174 -2.67 1.88 -3.50
CA SER A 174 -3.94 2.43 -3.05
C SER A 174 -3.95 2.46 -1.53
N GLN A 175 -4.43 3.56 -0.95
CA GLN A 175 -4.47 3.73 0.50
C GLN A 175 -5.84 4.24 0.95
N ARG A 176 -6.38 3.63 2.01
CA ARG A 176 -7.51 4.15 2.77
C ARG A 176 -7.14 4.34 4.23
N LEU A 177 -7.51 5.49 4.78
CA LEU A 177 -7.39 5.80 6.19
C LEU A 177 -8.79 5.95 6.76
N VAL A 178 -9.14 5.17 7.77
CA VAL A 178 -10.46 5.22 8.42
C VAL A 178 -10.26 5.57 9.89
N PHE A 179 -10.76 6.74 10.28
CA PHE A 179 -10.68 7.27 11.65
C PHE A 179 -12.04 7.11 12.33
N MET A 180 -12.07 6.51 13.52
CA MET A 180 -13.30 6.19 14.25
C MET A 180 -13.18 6.57 15.74
N GLY A 181 -14.28 7.06 16.30
CA GLY A 181 -14.39 7.37 17.72
C GLY A 181 -13.98 8.80 18.07
N ARG A 182 -13.34 8.97 19.23
CA ARG A 182 -12.91 10.26 19.80
C ARG A 182 -11.62 10.75 19.15
N ILE A 183 -11.67 10.95 17.83
CA ILE A 183 -10.55 11.47 17.04
C ILE A 183 -11.03 12.76 16.35
N GLY A 184 -10.21 13.80 16.41
CA GLY A 184 -10.46 15.06 15.72
C GLY A 184 -10.48 14.86 14.20
N GLU A 185 -11.07 15.81 13.49
CA GLU A 185 -11.14 15.75 12.03
C GLU A 185 -9.72 15.67 11.42
N PRO A 186 -9.46 14.68 10.54
CA PRO A 186 -8.14 14.54 9.95
C PRO A 186 -7.84 15.71 9.02
N ARG A 187 -6.64 16.28 9.18
CA ARG A 187 -6.12 17.39 8.39
C ARG A 187 -5.09 16.87 7.39
N VAL A 188 -5.27 17.25 6.14
CA VAL A 188 -4.36 16.94 5.04
C VAL A 188 -3.50 18.17 4.78
N SER A 189 -2.19 17.97 4.67
CA SER A 189 -1.25 19.05 4.37
C SER A 189 -0.17 18.54 3.42
N LYS A 190 0.20 19.35 2.42
CA LYS A 190 1.27 19.02 1.51
C LYS A 190 2.63 19.22 2.20
N GLN A 191 3.49 18.22 2.13
CA GLN A 191 4.91 18.33 2.51
C GLN A 191 5.77 18.52 1.25
N PRO A 192 7.06 18.91 1.41
CA PRO A 192 8.06 18.73 0.36
C PRO A 192 8.09 17.28 -0.16
N ASP A 193 8.63 17.09 -1.36
CA ASP A 193 8.94 15.77 -1.95
C ASP A 193 7.73 14.89 -2.30
N ASP A 194 6.62 15.51 -2.70
CA ASP A 194 5.39 14.84 -3.14
C ASP A 194 4.87 13.81 -2.12
N VAL A 195 4.91 14.22 -0.84
CA VAL A 195 4.28 13.51 0.27
C VAL A 195 3.15 14.37 0.85
N TRP A 196 2.01 13.74 1.11
CA TRP A 196 0.92 14.33 1.87
C TRP A 196 0.98 13.85 3.31
N ASN A 197 0.99 14.79 4.25
CA ASN A 197 0.89 14.46 5.66
C ASN A 197 -0.57 14.54 6.10
N VAL A 198 -1.09 13.40 6.55
CA VAL A 198 -2.41 13.29 7.17
C VAL A 198 -2.24 13.22 8.68
N THR A 199 -2.83 14.17 9.39
CA THR A 199 -2.75 14.26 10.84
C THR A 199 -4.12 14.28 11.50
N ALA A 200 -4.28 13.61 12.63
CA ALA A 200 -5.48 13.71 13.45
C ALA A 200 -5.11 13.62 14.93
N ALA A 201 -5.68 14.50 15.76
CA ALA A 201 -5.43 14.51 17.20
C ALA A 201 -6.49 13.67 17.92
N ALA A 202 -6.08 12.89 18.93
CA ALA A 202 -7.07 12.28 19.83
C ALA A 202 -7.79 13.35 20.65
N ILE A 203 -9.10 13.19 20.83
CA ILE A 203 -9.90 14.06 21.69
C ILE A 203 -9.75 13.51 23.12
N PRO A 204 -9.25 14.32 24.09
CA PRO A 204 -8.96 13.83 25.44
C PRO A 204 -10.17 13.21 26.13
N GLN A 205 -9.94 12.13 26.87
CA GLN A 205 -10.95 11.48 27.70
C GLN A 205 -10.43 11.10 29.08
N THR A 206 -11.34 11.04 30.04
CA THR A 206 -11.07 10.66 31.44
C THR A 206 -11.33 9.17 31.71
N THR A 207 -11.89 8.45 30.75
CA THR A 207 -12.26 7.03 30.86
C THR A 207 -11.12 6.10 30.44
N THR A 208 -10.90 5.05 31.22
CA THR A 208 -9.98 3.96 30.88
C THR A 208 -10.69 2.98 29.94
N GLY A 209 -10.44 3.09 28.64
CA GLY A 209 -11.06 2.23 27.62
C GLY A 209 -10.60 2.56 26.21
N LEU A 210 -11.00 1.72 25.24
CA LEU A 210 -10.79 2.01 23.83
C LEU A 210 -11.74 3.12 23.40
N HIS A 211 -11.21 4.20 22.85
CA HIS A 211 -11.98 5.39 22.49
C HIS A 211 -11.61 5.96 21.13
N GLY A 212 -10.44 5.62 20.60
CA GLY A 212 -10.02 5.94 19.24
C GLY A 212 -9.48 4.71 18.53
N LEU A 213 -9.91 4.52 17.28
CA LEU A 213 -9.42 3.49 16.38
C LEU A 213 -9.10 4.13 15.02
N VAL A 214 -7.94 3.82 14.47
CA VAL A 214 -7.59 4.14 13.09
C VAL A 214 -7.17 2.88 12.35
N LEU A 215 -7.76 2.67 11.18
CA LEU A 215 -7.32 1.65 10.23
C LEU A 215 -6.62 2.32 9.06
N ARG A 216 -5.39 1.88 8.77
CA ARG A 216 -4.68 2.22 7.55
C ARG A 216 -4.60 0.96 6.67
N ILE A 217 -5.32 0.99 5.57
CA ILE A 217 -5.43 -0.12 4.62
C ILE A 217 -4.70 0.29 3.34
N ARG A 218 -3.72 -0.51 2.90
CA ARG A 218 -2.82 -0.18 1.79
C ARG A 218 -2.56 -1.37 0.88
N GLY A 219 -2.38 -1.14 -0.42
CA GLY A 219 -1.98 -2.17 -1.38
C GLY A 219 -2.91 -2.23 -2.58
N ASN A 220 -3.34 -3.44 -2.93
CA ASN A 220 -4.16 -3.71 -4.12
C ASN A 220 -5.50 -2.96 -4.06
N ASN A 221 -5.76 -2.10 -5.06
CA ASN A 221 -6.91 -1.20 -5.05
C ASN A 221 -8.28 -1.90 -5.00
N GLU A 222 -8.43 -3.01 -5.74
CA GLU A 222 -9.68 -3.77 -5.79
C GLU A 222 -9.93 -4.46 -4.44
N LEU A 223 -8.91 -5.13 -3.91
CA LEU A 223 -8.99 -5.82 -2.63
C LEU A 223 -9.20 -4.86 -1.46
N VAL A 224 -8.52 -3.70 -1.43
CA VAL A 224 -8.76 -2.63 -0.45
C VAL A 224 -10.22 -2.19 -0.48
N THR A 225 -10.77 -2.01 -1.69
CA THR A 225 -12.17 -1.59 -1.86
C THR A 225 -13.15 -2.65 -1.37
N GLU A 226 -12.88 -3.92 -1.68
CA GLU A 226 -13.67 -5.06 -1.22
C GLU A 226 -13.63 -5.22 0.30
N ILE A 227 -12.44 -5.17 0.91
CA ILE A 227 -12.26 -5.26 2.35
C ILE A 227 -13.07 -4.18 3.04
N VAL A 228 -12.96 -2.94 2.56
CA VAL A 228 -13.67 -1.81 3.15
C VAL A 228 -15.18 -1.95 3.01
N ALA A 229 -15.67 -2.48 1.88
CA ALA A 229 -17.09 -2.69 1.64
C ALA A 229 -17.68 -3.82 2.51
N LYS A 230 -16.91 -4.89 2.78
CA LYS A 230 -17.38 -6.10 3.51
C LYS A 230 -17.12 -6.07 5.02
N THR A 231 -16.32 -5.13 5.51
CA THR A 231 -15.99 -5.02 6.94
C THR A 231 -17.25 -4.71 7.76
N ASP A 232 -17.41 -5.36 8.92
CA ASP A 232 -18.47 -5.02 9.87
C ASP A 232 -18.07 -3.82 10.73
N TRP A 233 -18.36 -2.64 10.20
CA TRP A 233 -18.03 -1.37 10.84
C TRP A 233 -18.84 -1.10 12.11
N ALA A 234 -20.05 -1.66 12.21
CA ALA A 234 -20.87 -1.52 13.40
C ALA A 234 -20.22 -2.23 14.59
N ARG A 235 -19.70 -3.44 14.36
CA ARG A 235 -18.94 -4.19 15.36
C ARG A 235 -17.66 -3.47 15.79
N LEU A 236 -16.94 -2.82 14.88
CA LEU A 236 -15.80 -1.98 15.24
C LEU A 236 -16.19 -0.76 16.09
N LEU A 237 -17.33 -0.12 15.81
CA LEU A 237 -17.84 0.99 16.60
C LEU A 237 -18.25 0.57 18.01
N GLU A 238 -18.77 -0.64 18.18
CA GLU A 238 -19.10 -1.18 19.51
C GLU A 238 -17.89 -1.30 20.43
N LEU A 239 -16.68 -1.48 19.87
CA LEU A 239 -15.45 -1.49 20.65
C LEU A 239 -15.10 -0.13 21.26
N LEU A 240 -15.72 0.95 20.77
CA LEU A 240 -15.44 2.34 21.15
C LEU A 240 -16.49 2.91 22.12
N LYS A 241 -17.48 2.11 22.52
CA LYS A 241 -18.54 2.45 23.47
C LYS A 241 -18.12 2.07 24.89
#